data_AF-A0A8K1DE23-F1
#
_entry.id   AF-A0A8K1DE23-F1
#
_cell.length_a   1.000
_cell.length_b   1.000
_cell.length_c   1.000
_cell.angle_alpha   90.00
_cell.angle_beta   90.00
_cell.angle_gamma   90.00
#
_symmetry.space_group_name_H-M   'P 1'
#
loop_
_entity.id
_entity.type
_entity.pdbx_description
1 polymer ?
#
loop_
_entity_poly.entity_id
_entity_poly.type
_entity_poly.pdbx_seq_one_letter_code
_entity_poly.pdbx_strand_id
1 'polypeptide(L)' 'MTTIVGIKTRDGVVLGSDKRASKGFFIGSKIVQKDCKNR' A
#
# COMPACT_ATOMS: atom_id res chain seq x y z
N MET A 1 7.96 2.57 -8.48
CA MET A 1 8.32 2.55 -7.05
C MET A 1 7.05 2.51 -6.23
N THR A 2 6.99 1.61 -5.24
CA THR A 2 5.84 1.40 -4.34
C THR A 2 6.34 1.46 -2.90
N THR A 3 5.58 2.10 -2.02
CA THR A 3 5.93 2.27 -0.61
C THR A 3 4.83 1.71 0.27
N ILE A 4 5.21 0.79 1.14
CA ILE A 4 4.35 0.21 2.18
C ILE A 4 5.07 0.44 3.51
N VAL A 5 4.34 0.93 4.51
CA VAL A 5 4.85 1.20 5.85
C VAL A 5 4.01 0.42 6.86
N GLY A 6 4.68 -0.22 7.81
CA GLY A 6 4.03 -0.90 8.93
C GLY A 6 4.58 -0.40 10.26
N ILE A 7 3.67 -0.13 11.20
CA ILE A 7 4.02 0.30 12.56
C ILE A 7 3.41 -0.69 13.54
N LYS A 8 4.26 -1.30 14.36
CA LYS A 8 3.83 -2.11 15.50
C LYS A 8 3.54 -1.18 16.67
N THR A 9 2.34 -1.28 17.21
CA THR A 9 1.92 -0.62 18.45
C THR A 9 1.78 -1.67 19.55
N ARG A 10 1.51 -1.23 20.78
CA ARG A 10 1.26 -2.13 21.90
C ARG A 10 0.04 -3.03 21.66
N ASP A 11 -0.98 -2.48 21.00
CA ASP A 11 -2.30 -3.10 20.83
C ASP A 11 -2.52 -3.73 19.46
N GLY A 12 -1.51 -3.66 18.57
CA GLY A 12 -1.62 -4.27 17.25
C GLY A 12 -0.61 -3.73 16.24
N VAL A 13 -1.02 -3.74 14.97
CA VAL A 13 -0.21 -3.31 13.84
C VAL A 13 -1.05 -2.46 12.91
N VAL A 14 -0.49 -1.33 12.47
CA VAL A 14 -1.08 -0.46 11.45
C VAL A 14 -0.25 -0.56 10.19
N LEU A 15 -0.90 -0.79 9.06
CA LEU A 15 -0.28 -0.82 7.73
C LEU A 15 -0.83 0.33 6.89
N GLY A 16 0.05 0.97 6.13
CA GLY A 16 -0.32 1.99 5.14
C GLY A 16 0.45 1.77 3.85
N SER A 17 -0.25 1.87 2.73
CA SER A 17 0.35 1.73 1.40
C SER A 17 -0.03 2.91 0.49
N ASP A 18 0.86 3.26 -0.44
CA ASP A 18 0.53 4.23 -1.48
C ASP A 18 -0.43 3.60 -2.51
N LYS A 19 -1.37 4.38 -3.08
CA LYS A 19 -2.37 3.88 -4.03
C LYS A 19 -1.93 3.91 -5.50
N ARG A 20 -0.73 4.41 -5.78
CA ARG A 20 -0.24 4.60 -7.14
C ARG A 20 0.31 3.28 -7.69
N ALA A 21 -0.15 2.89 -8.87
CA ALA A 21 0.44 1.82 -9.67
C ALA A 21 1.04 2.43 -10.95
N SER A 22 2.33 2.17 -11.16
CA SER A 22 3.05 2.63 -12.36
C SER A 22 3.36 1.44 -13.27
N LYS A 23 3.37 1.67 -14.58
CA LYS A 23 3.80 0.72 -15.61
C LYS A 23 4.98 1.37 -16.35
N GLY A 24 6.20 1.08 -15.89
CA GLY A 24 7.38 1.83 -16.32
C GLY A 24 7.32 3.29 -15.87
N PHE A 25 7.52 4.22 -16.82
CA PHE A 25 7.50 5.66 -16.56
C PHE A 25 6.08 6.24 -16.38
N PHE A 26 5.04 5.55 -16.86
CA PHE A 26 3.66 6.04 -16.83
C PHE A 26 2.89 5.58 -15.58
N ILE A 27 1.93 6.40 -15.14
CA ILE A 27 0.98 6.03 -14.08
C ILE A 27 -0.17 5.26 -14.72
N GLY A 28 -0.32 3.98 -14.40
CA GLY A 28 -1.42 3.15 -14.88
C GLY A 28 -2.69 3.32 -14.05
N SER A 29 -2.57 3.53 -12.73
CA SER A 29 -3.71 3.77 -11.84
C SER A 29 -3.29 4.50 -10.57
N LYS A 30 -4.24 5.25 -9.97
CA LYS A 30 -4.02 6.06 -8.75
C LYS A 30 -4.81 5.57 -7.53
N ILE A 31 -5.61 4.51 -7.68
CA ILE A 31 -6.55 4.05 -6.65
C ILE A 31 -6.37 2.56 -6.30
N VAL A 32 -5.20 2.00 -6.60
CA VAL A 32 -4.94 0.57 -6.37
C VAL A 32 -4.87 0.30 -4.88
N GLN A 33 -5.68 -0.63 -4.40
CA GLN A 33 -5.56 -1.19 -3.06
C GLN A 33 -4.48 -2.27 -3.06
N LYS A 34 -3.41 -2.04 -2.32
CA LYS A 34 -2.27 -2.98 -2.24
C LYS A 34 -2.34 -3.90 -1.03
N ASP A 35 -3.16 -3.55 -0.04
CA ASP A 35 -3.36 -4.33 1.16
C ASP A 35 -4.54 -5.29 0.97
N CYS A 36 -4.29 -6.60 1.14
CA CYS A 36 -5.32 -7.61 1.12
C CYS A 36 -5.76 -7.92 2.55
N LYS A 37 -7.03 -7.69 2.89
CA LYS A 37 -7.61 -8.14 4.15
C LYS A 37 -8.07 -9.58 3.96
N ASN A 38 -7.27 -10.56 4.40
CA ASN A 38 -7.72 -11.95 4.46
C ASN A 38 -8.84 -12.03 5.52
N ARG A 39 -10.02 -12.50 5.09
CA ARG A 39 -11.15 -12.76 5.96
C ARG A 39 -10.98 -14.11 6.65
#